data_AF-A0A410PKA3-F1
#
_entry.id   AF-A0A410PKA3-F1
#
_cell.length_a   1.000
_cell.length_b   1.000
_cell.length_c   1.000
_cell.angle_alpha   90.00
_cell.angle_beta   90.00
_cell.angle_gamma   90.00
#
_symmetry.space_group_name_H-M   'P 1'
#
loop_
_entity.id
_entity.type
_entity.pdbx_description
1 polymer ?
#
loop_
_entity_poly.entity_id
_entity_poly.type
_entity_poly.pdbx_seq_one_letter_code
_entity_poly.pdbx_strand_id
1 'polypeptide(L)'
;MSKLSHLIEMVITLQHKKLTTASELSDILEVDKKTIYRYIKTLASANVPIHTKKGRYGGFYIDEGFYMKLPSLTKEEMQALLMSSKILTKSNGFIYENQLMSAVEKIKRTCIDNNMDFDDLENSADFKIDNIGSMEKLNDKISKINYSISKGRAIIISYYSINKNKLTVRKVGPYTIIFKEGDWYVIGYCNVKDEVRTFKISRIKSIDNTSDIYMKPINFSLKEYLKNNWEVFTAGEQQVVIRFDKAAADFIKQSKWSANQQISDNLDGSIIFRIFVNELDEIKNWVMGFGSHAEVIAPDTLRNEIKYEIQELNKKYSNL
;
A
#
# COMPACT_ATOMS: atom_id res chain seq x y z
N MET A 1 15.84 7.65 39.04
CA MET A 1 14.98 7.24 37.91
C MET A 1 13.96 6.19 38.34
N SER A 2 13.01 5.82 37.47
CA SER A 2 12.08 4.71 37.74
C SER A 2 12.80 3.36 37.73
N LYS A 3 12.22 2.33 38.39
CA LYS A 3 12.76 0.95 38.35
C LYS A 3 12.90 0.43 36.91
N LEU A 4 11.94 0.75 36.04
CA LEU A 4 11.97 0.34 34.63
C LEU A 4 13.14 0.98 33.88
N SER A 5 13.40 2.28 34.12
CA SER A 5 14.52 3.01 33.52
C SER A 5 15.86 2.35 33.85
N HIS A 6 16.09 2.01 35.13
CA HIS A 6 17.32 1.33 35.54
C HIS A 6 17.46 -0.09 34.96
N LEU A 7 16.36 -0.82 34.77
CA LEU A 7 16.39 -2.15 34.15
C LEU A 7 16.78 -2.07 32.67
N ILE A 8 16.24 -1.10 31.93
CA ILE A 8 16.59 -0.86 30.52
C ILE A 8 18.06 -0.46 30.41
N GLU A 9 18.51 0.49 31.23
CA GLU A 9 19.89 0.97 31.24
C GLU A 9 20.90 -0.11 31.64
N MET A 10 20.54 -1.00 32.57
CA MET A 10 21.34 -2.17 32.92
C MET A 10 21.51 -3.13 31.74
N VAL A 11 20.43 -3.41 30.99
CA VAL A 11 20.50 -4.27 29.80
C VAL A 11 21.39 -3.64 28.72
N ILE A 12 21.21 -2.35 28.42
CA ILE A 12 22.03 -1.62 27.45
C ILE A 12 23.52 -1.67 27.86
N THR A 13 23.80 -1.42 29.14
CA THR A 13 25.18 -1.44 29.67
C THR A 13 25.83 -2.82 29.49
N LEU A 14 25.12 -3.89 29.83
CA LEU A 14 25.62 -5.27 29.72
C LEU A 14 25.70 -5.77 28.26
N GLN A 15 24.93 -5.19 27.34
CA GLN A 15 25.05 -5.46 25.91
C GLN A 15 26.29 -4.83 25.29
N HIS A 16 26.64 -3.59 25.69
CA HIS A 16 27.82 -2.91 25.17
C HIS A 16 29.12 -3.35 25.86
N LYS A 17 29.06 -3.69 27.15
CA LYS A 17 30.23 -4.13 27.93
C LYS A 17 30.17 -5.64 28.17
N LYS A 18 31.10 -6.37 27.53
CA LYS A 18 31.17 -7.85 27.62
C LYS A 18 31.21 -8.42 29.04
N LEU A 19 31.76 -7.70 30.02
CA LEU A 19 31.80 -8.14 31.43
C LEU A 19 31.84 -6.90 32.33
N THR A 20 30.84 -6.74 33.20
CA THR A 20 30.71 -5.55 34.07
C THR A 20 30.50 -5.95 35.52
N THR A 21 31.22 -5.34 36.46
CA THR A 21 31.14 -5.67 37.88
C THR A 21 29.89 -5.06 38.55
N ALA A 22 29.53 -5.59 39.73
CA ALA A 22 28.47 -4.99 40.55
C ALA A 22 28.79 -3.53 40.97
N SER A 23 30.08 -3.18 41.10
CA SER A 23 30.49 -1.81 41.45
C SER A 23 30.30 -0.87 40.29
N GLU A 24 30.74 -1.27 39.09
CA GLU A 24 30.57 -0.45 37.89
C GLU A 24 29.10 -0.23 37.55
N LEU A 25 28.26 -1.26 37.69
CA LEU A 25 26.81 -1.10 37.50
C LEU A 25 26.18 -0.19 38.57
N SER A 26 26.67 -0.26 39.80
CA SER A 26 26.23 0.59 40.92
C SER A 26 26.55 2.05 40.64
N ASP A 27 27.74 2.32 40.10
CA ASP A 27 28.20 3.67 39.75
C ASP A 27 27.45 4.22 38.53
N ILE A 28 27.22 3.41 37.48
CA ILE A 28 26.49 3.81 36.26
C ILE A 28 25.02 4.12 36.56
N LEU A 29 24.36 3.27 37.34
CA LEU A 29 22.93 3.37 37.61
C LEU A 29 22.61 4.24 38.83
N GLU A 30 23.62 4.78 39.51
CA GLU A 30 23.50 5.58 40.74
C GLU A 30 22.64 4.91 41.83
N VAL A 31 22.80 3.59 41.98
CA VAL A 31 22.08 2.77 42.98
C VAL A 31 23.04 1.90 43.75
N ASP A 32 22.62 1.43 44.93
CA ASP A 32 23.45 0.54 45.74
C ASP A 32 23.62 -0.86 45.12
N LYS A 33 24.71 -1.56 45.49
CA LYS A 33 25.00 -2.92 45.02
C LYS A 33 23.87 -3.92 45.29
N LYS A 34 23.13 -3.83 46.41
CA LYS A 34 22.01 -4.75 46.69
C LYS A 34 20.88 -4.54 45.68
N THR A 35 20.66 -3.30 45.24
CA THR A 35 19.71 -2.99 44.17
C THR A 35 20.14 -3.57 42.83
N ILE A 36 21.44 -3.57 42.50
CA ILE A 36 21.96 -4.25 41.30
C ILE A 36 21.63 -5.74 41.31
N TYR A 37 21.92 -6.46 42.40
CA TYR A 37 21.58 -7.89 42.52
C TYR A 37 20.07 -8.14 42.40
N ARG A 38 19.23 -7.24 42.92
CA ARG A 38 17.78 -7.32 42.79
C ARG A 38 17.30 -7.09 41.35
N TYR A 39 17.92 -6.18 40.61
CA TYR A 39 17.62 -5.96 39.20
C TYR A 39 18.03 -7.15 38.33
N ILE A 40 19.19 -7.75 38.59
CA ILE A 40 19.63 -8.98 37.91
C ILE A 40 18.62 -10.10 38.12
N LYS A 41 18.13 -10.32 39.34
CA LYS A 41 17.06 -11.29 39.60
C LYS A 41 15.75 -10.95 38.86
N THR A 42 15.41 -9.67 38.78
CA THR A 42 14.20 -9.20 38.06
C THR A 42 14.32 -9.49 36.56
N LEU A 43 15.48 -9.20 35.95
CA LEU A 43 15.74 -9.46 34.54
C LEU A 43 15.79 -10.98 34.27
N ALA A 44 16.42 -11.76 35.14
CA ALA A 44 16.42 -13.22 35.06
C ALA A 44 15.00 -13.80 35.11
N SER A 45 14.11 -13.27 35.97
CA SER A 45 12.70 -13.68 36.00
C SER A 45 11.90 -13.30 34.74
N ALA A 46 12.44 -12.39 33.92
CA ALA A 46 11.90 -12.00 32.62
C ALA A 46 12.60 -12.73 31.45
N ASN A 47 13.30 -13.84 31.71
CA ASN A 47 14.05 -14.63 30.73
C ASN A 47 15.16 -13.85 29.99
N VAL A 48 15.71 -12.81 30.61
CA VAL A 48 16.94 -12.16 30.15
C VAL A 48 18.13 -13.03 30.59
N PRO A 49 18.95 -13.58 29.66
CA PRO A 49 20.06 -14.49 29.97
C PRO A 49 21.27 -13.71 30.48
N ILE A 50 21.15 -13.21 31.72
CA ILE A 50 22.25 -12.59 32.45
C ILE A 50 23.01 -13.68 33.19
N HIS A 51 24.30 -13.80 32.88
CA HIS A 51 25.20 -14.76 33.48
C HIS A 51 26.18 -14.07 34.43
N THR A 52 26.76 -14.85 35.32
CA THR A 52 27.73 -14.37 36.32
C THR A 52 29.03 -15.14 36.21
N LYS A 53 30.13 -14.43 35.96
CA LYS A 53 31.49 -14.97 36.10
C LYS A 53 31.96 -14.73 37.53
N LYS A 54 32.33 -15.77 38.28
CA LYS A 54 32.83 -15.67 39.66
C LYS A 54 34.33 -15.35 39.68
N GLY A 55 34.82 -14.73 40.77
CA GLY A 55 36.24 -14.46 41.03
C GLY A 55 36.59 -12.98 41.19
N ARG A 56 37.87 -12.67 41.45
CA ARG A 56 38.40 -11.29 41.63
C ARG A 56 38.17 -10.39 40.41
N TYR A 57 38.11 -10.98 39.22
CA TYR A 57 37.79 -10.32 37.94
C TYR A 57 36.44 -10.81 37.40
N GLY A 58 35.54 -11.21 38.30
CA GLY A 58 34.20 -11.64 38.00
C GLY A 58 33.26 -10.47 37.72
N GLY A 59 32.12 -10.76 37.14
CA GLY A 59 31.13 -9.75 36.77
C GLY A 59 29.90 -10.39 36.12
N PHE A 60 29.01 -9.53 35.68
CA PHE A 60 27.81 -9.90 34.95
C PHE A 60 28.02 -9.67 33.46
N TYR A 61 27.44 -10.55 32.66
CA TYR A 61 27.41 -10.43 31.22
C TYR A 61 26.11 -10.98 30.68
N ILE A 62 25.76 -10.57 29.48
CA ILE A 62 24.64 -11.08 28.71
C ILE A 62 25.21 -11.95 27.58
N ASP A 63 24.53 -13.03 27.20
CA ASP A 63 24.96 -13.88 26.09
C ASP A 63 25.26 -13.07 24.82
N GLU A 64 26.37 -13.36 24.16
CA GLU A 64 26.69 -12.79 22.84
C GLU A 64 25.57 -13.21 21.87
N GLY A 65 24.72 -12.25 21.48
CA GLY A 65 23.53 -12.50 20.63
C GLY A 65 22.18 -12.31 21.33
N PHE A 66 22.13 -12.09 22.66
CA PHE A 66 20.93 -11.60 23.32
C PHE A 66 20.75 -10.09 23.07
N TYR A 67 20.27 -9.80 21.87
CA TYR A 67 19.47 -8.62 21.60
C TYR A 67 18.00 -9.04 21.73
N MET A 68 17.07 -8.11 21.96
CA MET A 68 15.70 -8.36 21.50
C MET A 68 15.84 -8.66 20.00
N LYS A 69 15.78 -9.94 19.62
CA LYS A 69 16.17 -10.39 18.29
C LYS A 69 15.30 -9.64 17.30
N LEU A 70 15.90 -8.68 16.58
CA LEU A 70 15.18 -8.05 15.49
C LEU A 70 14.83 -9.17 14.50
N PRO A 71 13.61 -9.16 13.94
CA PRO A 71 13.26 -10.14 12.92
C PRO A 71 14.27 -10.05 11.77
N SER A 72 14.84 -11.19 11.39
CA SER A 72 15.62 -11.33 10.16
C SER A 72 14.67 -11.32 8.97
N LEU A 73 14.99 -10.56 7.94
CA LEU A 73 14.20 -10.55 6.70
C LEU A 73 14.73 -11.60 5.74
N THR A 74 13.84 -12.25 4.99
CA THR A 74 14.23 -13.12 3.87
C THR A 74 14.72 -12.29 2.68
N LYS A 75 15.34 -12.95 1.70
CA LYS A 75 15.84 -12.28 0.47
C LYS A 75 14.68 -11.62 -0.26
N GLU A 76 13.55 -12.31 -0.31
CA GLU A 76 12.31 -11.89 -0.95
C GLU A 76 11.68 -10.68 -0.24
N GLU A 77 11.65 -10.69 1.10
CA GLU A 77 11.13 -9.56 1.89
C GLU A 77 11.97 -8.29 1.70
N MET A 78 13.30 -8.43 1.63
CA MET A 78 14.21 -7.31 1.35
C MET A 78 14.06 -6.82 -0.10
N GLN A 79 13.96 -7.73 -1.09
CA GLN A 79 13.69 -7.35 -2.48
C GLN A 79 12.37 -6.59 -2.62
N ALA A 80 11.30 -7.04 -1.95
CA ALA A 80 10.02 -6.36 -1.98
C ALA A 80 10.10 -4.93 -1.44
N LEU A 81 10.85 -4.70 -0.37
CA LEU A 81 11.09 -3.35 0.18
C LEU A 81 11.89 -2.47 -0.78
N LEU A 82 12.96 -2.99 -1.37
CA LEU A 82 13.80 -2.27 -2.33
C LEU A 82 13.04 -1.91 -3.61
N MET A 83 12.25 -2.84 -4.14
CA MET A 83 11.37 -2.58 -5.29
C MET A 83 10.32 -1.53 -4.94
N SER A 84 9.69 -1.63 -3.77
CA SER A 84 8.71 -0.65 -3.31
C SER A 84 9.30 0.75 -3.19
N SER A 85 10.56 0.90 -2.73
CA SER A 85 11.23 2.20 -2.68
C SER A 85 11.60 2.76 -4.04
N LYS A 86 11.95 1.90 -5.03
CA LYS A 86 12.20 2.33 -6.41
C LYS A 86 10.91 2.75 -7.13
N ILE A 87 9.79 2.12 -6.78
CA ILE A 87 8.47 2.49 -7.30
C ILE A 87 8.00 3.77 -6.64
N LEU A 88 8.02 3.87 -5.31
CA LEU A 88 7.47 4.99 -4.53
C LEU A 88 8.45 6.18 -4.45
N THR A 89 8.40 7.02 -5.47
CA THR A 89 9.25 8.20 -5.64
C THR A 89 8.46 9.50 -5.54
N LYS A 90 9.12 10.65 -5.39
CA LYS A 90 8.43 11.94 -5.56
C LYS A 90 7.83 12.08 -6.95
N SER A 91 8.41 11.43 -7.96
CA SER A 91 7.91 11.46 -9.33
C SER A 91 6.57 10.75 -9.50
N ASN A 92 6.17 9.83 -8.60
CA ASN A 92 4.83 9.23 -8.58
C ASN A 92 3.92 9.72 -7.44
N GLY A 93 4.25 10.85 -6.82
CA GLY A 93 3.42 11.50 -5.82
C GLY A 93 3.68 11.05 -4.38
N PHE A 94 4.70 10.22 -4.15
CA PHE A 94 5.09 9.81 -2.80
C PHE A 94 5.98 10.88 -2.15
N ILE A 95 5.38 11.68 -1.26
CA ILE A 95 6.03 12.84 -0.62
C ILE A 95 7.13 12.46 0.40
N TYR A 96 7.19 11.20 0.82
CA TYR A 96 8.12 10.69 1.84
C TYR A 96 9.26 9.84 1.25
N GLU A 97 9.59 10.00 -0.03
CA GLU A 97 10.65 9.25 -0.72
C GLU A 97 11.97 9.21 0.07
N ASN A 98 12.43 10.37 0.56
CA ASN A 98 13.68 10.45 1.32
C ASN A 98 13.60 9.67 2.64
N GLN A 99 12.46 9.70 3.33
CA GLN A 99 12.22 8.98 4.57
C GLN A 99 12.12 7.47 4.33
N LEU A 100 11.47 7.07 3.24
CA LEU A 100 11.38 5.66 2.82
C LEU A 100 12.76 5.11 2.47
N MET A 101 13.53 5.82 1.65
CA MET A 101 14.91 5.45 1.33
C MET A 101 15.75 5.30 2.61
N SER A 102 15.67 6.27 3.53
CA SER A 102 16.38 6.21 4.81
C SER A 102 15.92 5.02 5.68
N ALA A 103 14.62 4.70 5.71
CA ALA A 103 14.10 3.58 6.47
C ALA A 103 14.56 2.24 5.88
N VAL A 104 14.48 2.09 4.55
CA VAL A 104 14.94 0.89 3.84
C VAL A 104 16.43 0.69 4.04
N GLU A 105 17.26 1.73 3.98
CA GLU A 105 18.69 1.63 4.29
C GLU A 105 18.97 1.19 5.73
N LYS A 106 18.21 1.69 6.71
CA LYS A 106 18.35 1.27 8.12
C LYS A 106 17.98 -0.19 8.31
N ILE A 107 16.89 -0.64 7.68
CA ILE A 107 16.43 -2.03 7.70
C ILE A 107 17.47 -2.93 7.00
N LYS A 108 17.99 -2.51 5.84
CA LYS A 108 19.07 -3.18 5.09
C LYS A 108 20.27 -3.45 5.99
N ARG A 109 20.68 -2.47 6.80
CA ARG A 109 21.86 -2.59 7.68
C ARG A 109 21.63 -3.41 8.95
N THR A 110 20.37 -3.57 9.39
CA THR A 110 20.05 -4.11 10.72
C THR A 110 19.43 -5.50 10.66
N CYS A 111 18.71 -5.83 9.58
CA CYS A 111 17.88 -7.04 9.47
C CYS A 111 18.36 -8.04 8.40
N ILE A 112 19.45 -7.73 7.68
CA ILE A 112 20.04 -8.64 6.67
C ILE A 112 21.06 -9.56 7.33
N ASP A 113 20.96 -10.85 7.01
CA ASP A 113 21.91 -11.87 7.44
C ASP A 113 23.21 -11.78 6.63
N ASN A 114 24.37 -12.01 7.26
CA ASN A 114 25.71 -11.82 6.67
C ASN A 114 26.00 -12.75 5.47
N ASN A 115 25.10 -13.69 5.16
CA ASN A 115 25.19 -14.64 4.04
C ASN A 115 24.45 -14.19 2.78
N MET A 116 23.81 -13.01 2.76
CA MET A 116 23.17 -12.50 1.55
C MET A 116 24.16 -11.75 0.66
N ASP A 117 24.31 -12.25 -0.57
CA ASP A 117 25.09 -11.57 -1.60
C ASP A 117 24.36 -10.31 -2.09
N PHE A 118 25.05 -9.17 -1.98
CA PHE A 118 24.48 -7.83 -2.06
C PHE A 118 24.32 -7.37 -3.52
N ASP A 119 25.26 -7.79 -4.38
CA ASP A 119 25.27 -7.45 -5.80
C ASP A 119 24.09 -8.09 -6.54
N ASP A 120 23.65 -9.27 -6.09
CA ASP A 120 22.49 -9.99 -6.62
C ASP A 120 21.16 -9.25 -6.34
N LEU A 121 21.04 -8.61 -5.17
CA LEU A 121 19.84 -7.88 -4.74
C LEU A 121 19.67 -6.54 -5.46
N GLU A 122 20.79 -5.90 -5.81
CA GLU A 122 20.80 -4.59 -6.46
C GLU A 122 20.64 -4.72 -7.99
N ASN A 123 21.26 -5.74 -8.60
CA ASN A 123 21.17 -6.05 -10.03
C ASN A 123 19.83 -6.72 -10.42
N SER A 124 19.21 -7.53 -9.54
CA SER A 124 17.84 -8.04 -9.79
C SER A 124 16.77 -6.96 -9.76
N ALA A 125 17.12 -5.76 -9.30
CA ALA A 125 16.25 -4.59 -9.28
C ALA A 125 16.51 -3.63 -10.47
N ASP A 126 17.09 -4.10 -11.57
CA ASP A 126 17.08 -3.46 -12.91
C ASP A 126 15.66 -3.49 -13.53
N PHE A 127 14.70 -3.08 -12.74
CA PHE A 127 13.30 -2.96 -13.11
C PHE A 127 13.12 -1.63 -13.86
N LYS A 128 13.08 -1.67 -15.19
CA LYS A 128 12.71 -0.51 -16.00
C LYS A 128 11.21 -0.26 -15.88
N ILE A 129 10.83 0.80 -15.17
CA ILE A 129 9.46 1.31 -15.14
C ILE A 129 9.26 2.16 -16.41
N ASP A 130 9.13 1.49 -17.55
CA ASP A 130 8.72 2.15 -18.77
C ASP A 130 7.21 2.42 -18.70
N ASN A 131 6.80 3.68 -18.96
CA ASN A 131 5.43 4.22 -18.96
C ASN A 131 4.79 4.65 -17.63
N ILE A 132 5.22 5.80 -17.10
CA ILE A 132 4.30 6.68 -16.37
C ILE A 132 4.20 8.04 -17.09
N GLY A 133 3.38 8.07 -18.14
CA GLY A 133 3.13 9.28 -18.94
C GLY A 133 2.32 10.35 -18.19
N SER A 134 2.66 11.62 -18.41
CA SER A 134 1.93 12.84 -17.98
C SER A 134 2.00 13.28 -16.49
N MET A 135 3.07 12.94 -15.78
CA MET A 135 3.13 13.02 -14.30
C MET A 135 3.34 14.39 -13.65
N GLU A 136 3.90 15.38 -14.35
CA GLU A 136 4.25 16.66 -13.70
C GLU A 136 3.01 17.42 -13.19
N LYS A 137 1.94 17.46 -14.00
CA LYS A 137 0.63 18.05 -13.63
C LYS A 137 -0.17 17.19 -12.65
N LEU A 138 0.12 15.90 -12.56
CA LEU A 138 -0.53 14.99 -11.62
C LEU A 138 0.07 15.15 -10.21
N ASN A 139 1.39 15.31 -10.14
CA ASN A 139 2.13 15.53 -8.89
C ASN A 139 1.74 16.83 -8.18
N ASP A 140 1.50 17.91 -8.91
CA ASP A 140 0.98 19.17 -8.33
C ASP A 140 -0.41 18.97 -7.69
N LYS A 141 -1.31 18.24 -8.37
CA LYS A 141 -2.66 17.97 -7.85
C LYS A 141 -2.63 17.10 -6.60
N ILE A 142 -1.86 16.01 -6.64
CA ILE A 142 -1.70 15.10 -5.48
C ILE A 142 -1.12 15.86 -4.29
N SER A 143 -0.11 16.71 -4.51
CA SER A 143 0.50 17.52 -3.46
C SER A 143 -0.49 18.50 -2.83
N LYS A 144 -1.30 19.19 -3.64
CA LYS A 144 -2.35 20.10 -3.15
C LYS A 144 -3.44 19.37 -2.36
N ILE A 145 -3.87 18.19 -2.83
CA ILE A 145 -4.85 17.35 -2.12
C ILE A 145 -4.29 16.90 -0.76
N ASN A 146 -3.06 16.39 -0.72
CA ASN A 146 -2.41 15.95 0.53
C ASN A 146 -2.21 17.09 1.51
N TYR A 147 -1.79 18.27 1.02
CA TYR A 147 -1.72 19.47 1.85
C TYR A 147 -3.09 19.79 2.48
N SER A 148 -4.15 19.76 1.67
CA SER A 148 -5.51 20.04 2.13
C SER A 148 -6.00 19.02 3.17
N ILE A 149 -5.74 17.72 2.96
CA ILE A 149 -6.03 16.67 3.95
C ILE A 149 -5.29 16.94 5.27
N SER A 150 -3.98 17.23 5.21
CA SER A 150 -3.15 17.46 6.41
C SER A 150 -3.57 18.69 7.21
N LYS A 151 -4.12 19.69 6.53
CA LYS A 151 -4.57 20.95 7.15
C LYS A 151 -6.07 20.95 7.46
N GLY A 152 -6.79 19.87 7.15
CA GLY A 152 -8.24 19.82 7.30
C GLY A 152 -8.92 20.96 6.54
N ARG A 153 -8.59 21.13 5.25
CA ARG A 153 -9.16 22.18 4.41
C ARG A 153 -9.97 21.57 3.26
N ALA A 154 -10.89 22.35 2.70
CA ALA A 154 -11.56 21.99 1.46
C ALA A 154 -10.72 22.41 0.25
N ILE A 155 -10.95 21.73 -0.88
CA ILE A 155 -10.42 22.08 -2.20
C ILE A 155 -11.57 22.41 -3.14
N ILE A 156 -11.32 23.30 -4.09
CA ILE A 156 -12.19 23.50 -5.25
C ILE A 156 -11.53 22.79 -6.43
N ILE A 157 -12.29 21.89 -7.07
CA ILE A 157 -11.84 21.17 -8.26
C ILE A 157 -12.72 21.52 -9.46
N SER A 158 -12.09 21.78 -10.60
CA SER A 158 -12.78 21.70 -11.90
C SER A 158 -12.69 20.27 -12.40
N TYR A 159 -13.80 19.54 -12.31
CA TYR A 159 -13.88 18.12 -12.61
C TYR A 159 -14.62 17.85 -13.91
N TYR A 160 -13.99 17.11 -14.83
CA TYR A 160 -14.63 16.66 -16.05
C TYR A 160 -15.57 15.47 -15.76
N SER A 161 -16.87 15.70 -15.93
CA SER A 161 -17.89 14.66 -15.75
C SER A 161 -18.19 14.02 -17.10
N ILE A 162 -17.78 12.75 -17.29
CA ILE A 162 -18.04 12.00 -18.53
C ILE A 162 -19.55 11.92 -18.79
N ASN A 163 -20.35 11.51 -17.79
CA ASN A 163 -21.82 11.36 -17.93
C ASN A 163 -22.56 12.65 -18.34
N LYS A 164 -21.95 13.82 -18.16
CA LYS A 164 -22.56 15.12 -18.50
C LYS A 164 -21.83 15.83 -19.64
N ASN A 165 -20.78 15.20 -20.16
CA ASN A 165 -19.84 15.72 -21.14
C ASN A 165 -19.41 17.19 -20.87
N LYS A 166 -19.20 17.54 -19.59
CA LYS A 166 -18.95 18.94 -19.19
C LYS A 166 -18.07 19.07 -17.96
N LEU A 167 -17.41 20.22 -17.86
CA LEU A 167 -16.71 20.63 -16.66
C LEU A 167 -17.70 21.06 -15.58
N THR A 168 -17.48 20.56 -14.37
CA THR A 168 -18.24 20.93 -13.18
C THR A 168 -17.29 21.39 -12.09
N VAL A 169 -17.57 22.53 -11.47
CA VAL A 169 -16.82 22.99 -10.31
C VAL A 169 -17.42 22.35 -9.07
N ARG A 170 -16.56 21.78 -8.21
CA ARG A 170 -16.98 21.10 -6.99
C ARG A 170 -16.09 21.53 -5.82
N LYS A 171 -16.72 21.89 -4.72
CA LYS A 171 -16.04 22.00 -3.42
C LYS A 171 -16.03 20.62 -2.76
N VAL A 172 -14.84 20.15 -2.41
CA VAL A 172 -14.60 18.81 -1.88
C VAL A 172 -13.80 18.92 -0.59
N GLY A 173 -14.25 18.25 0.47
CA GLY A 173 -13.46 17.96 1.67
C GLY A 173 -12.72 16.64 1.48
N PRO A 174 -11.42 16.64 1.11
CA PRO A 174 -10.69 15.41 0.80
C PRO A 174 -10.40 14.61 2.07
N TYR A 175 -10.58 13.29 2.02
CA TYR A 175 -10.37 12.38 3.15
C TYR A 175 -9.07 11.61 3.02
N THR A 176 -8.83 11.07 1.83
CA THR A 176 -7.65 10.27 1.50
C THR A 176 -7.47 10.21 -0.01
N ILE A 177 -6.23 9.93 -0.40
CA ILE A 177 -5.90 9.49 -1.75
C ILE A 177 -5.75 7.96 -1.73
N ILE A 178 -6.15 7.30 -2.81
CA ILE A 178 -5.92 5.88 -3.05
C ILE A 178 -5.35 5.67 -4.46
N PHE A 179 -4.55 4.63 -4.62
CA PHE A 179 -4.08 4.15 -5.92
C PHE A 179 -4.76 2.83 -6.24
N LYS A 180 -5.40 2.73 -7.42
CA LYS A 180 -6.04 1.49 -7.88
C LYS A 180 -6.10 1.46 -9.41
N GLU A 181 -5.89 0.27 -9.99
CA GLU A 181 -6.01 0.01 -11.44
C GLU A 181 -5.15 0.98 -12.28
N GLY A 182 -3.95 1.29 -11.78
CA GLY A 182 -3.01 2.19 -12.45
C GLY A 182 -3.31 3.68 -12.29
N ASP A 183 -4.36 4.05 -11.56
CA ASP A 183 -4.82 5.43 -11.43
C ASP A 183 -4.96 5.91 -9.99
N TRP A 184 -4.79 7.23 -9.82
CA TRP A 184 -4.96 7.91 -8.54
C TRP A 184 -6.37 8.47 -8.39
N TYR A 185 -6.96 8.27 -7.21
CA TYR A 185 -8.28 8.76 -6.85
C TYR A 185 -8.24 9.50 -5.51
N VAL A 186 -9.05 10.54 -5.38
CA VAL A 186 -9.33 11.18 -4.09
C VAL A 186 -10.75 10.81 -3.66
N ILE A 187 -10.87 10.32 -2.43
CA ILE A 187 -12.16 10.12 -1.76
C ILE A 187 -12.40 11.33 -0.87
N GLY A 188 -13.58 11.93 -0.97
CA GLY A 188 -13.91 13.10 -0.17
C GLY A 188 -15.39 13.45 -0.23
N TYR A 189 -15.81 14.25 0.74
CA TYR A 189 -17.18 14.76 0.81
C TYR A 189 -17.38 15.88 -0.22
N CYS A 190 -18.41 15.77 -1.04
CA CYS A 190 -18.72 16.69 -2.12
C CYS A 190 -19.91 17.58 -1.75
N ASN A 191 -19.67 18.85 -1.43
CA ASN A 191 -20.72 19.78 -0.96
C ASN A 191 -21.90 19.92 -1.94
N VAL A 192 -21.64 19.85 -3.25
CA VAL A 192 -22.69 19.96 -4.28
C VAL A 192 -23.69 18.80 -4.23
N LYS A 193 -23.27 17.65 -3.70
CA LYS A 193 -24.05 16.41 -3.67
C LYS A 193 -24.40 15.92 -2.27
N ASP A 194 -23.88 16.60 -1.25
CA ASP A 194 -24.10 16.27 0.16
C ASP A 194 -23.77 14.79 0.49
N GLU A 195 -22.70 14.25 -0.13
CA GLU A 195 -22.31 12.86 0.04
C GLU A 195 -20.80 12.65 -0.20
N VAL A 196 -20.27 11.51 0.27
CA VAL A 196 -18.89 11.10 0.00
C VAL A 196 -18.79 10.50 -1.41
N ARG A 197 -17.83 10.98 -2.20
CA ARG A 197 -17.59 10.51 -3.56
C ARG A 197 -16.11 10.25 -3.83
N THR A 198 -15.87 9.41 -4.82
CA THR A 198 -14.55 9.10 -5.37
C THR A 198 -14.34 9.89 -6.66
N PHE A 199 -13.23 10.61 -6.77
CA PHE A 199 -12.87 11.41 -7.94
C PHE A 199 -11.54 10.93 -8.52
N LYS A 200 -11.52 10.63 -9.83
CA LYS A 200 -10.28 10.26 -10.52
C LYS A 200 -9.41 11.50 -10.72
N ILE A 201 -8.20 11.52 -10.17
CA ILE A 201 -7.36 12.74 -10.13
C ILE A 201 -6.96 13.17 -11.55
N SER A 202 -6.77 12.23 -12.47
CA SER A 202 -6.49 12.54 -13.88
C SER A 202 -7.64 13.30 -14.58
N ARG A 203 -8.88 13.20 -14.09
CA ARG A 203 -10.07 13.94 -14.60
C ARG A 203 -10.24 15.34 -13.99
N ILE A 204 -9.45 15.70 -12.98
CA ILE A 204 -9.42 17.06 -12.42
C ILE A 204 -8.62 17.95 -13.38
N LYS A 205 -9.21 19.01 -13.91
CA LYS A 205 -8.50 19.98 -14.79
C LYS A 205 -7.69 20.99 -13.99
N SER A 206 -8.29 21.56 -12.94
CA SER A 206 -7.62 22.48 -12.01
C SER A 206 -8.05 22.18 -10.57
N ILE A 207 -7.18 22.55 -9.63
CA ILE A 207 -7.41 22.42 -8.19
C ILE A 207 -6.87 23.66 -7.47
N ASP A 208 -7.71 24.22 -6.62
CA ASP A 208 -7.42 25.38 -5.79
C ASP A 208 -7.67 25.05 -4.32
N ASN A 209 -6.72 25.41 -3.46
CA ASN A 209 -6.90 25.28 -2.02
C ASN A 209 -7.82 26.39 -1.51
N THR A 210 -8.67 26.06 -0.53
CA THR A 210 -9.51 27.04 0.15
C THR A 210 -9.02 27.31 1.56
N SER A 211 -9.47 28.40 2.17
CA SER A 211 -9.35 28.63 3.61
C SER A 211 -10.43 27.90 4.42
N ASP A 212 -11.41 27.28 3.76
CA ASP A 212 -12.52 26.63 4.43
C ASP A 212 -12.05 25.37 5.14
N ILE A 213 -12.35 25.29 6.43
CA ILE A 213 -12.01 24.15 7.26
C ILE A 213 -12.97 23.00 6.95
N TYR A 214 -12.41 21.81 6.85
CA TYR A 214 -13.12 20.57 6.66
C TYR A 214 -12.62 19.51 7.64
N MET A 215 -13.55 18.83 8.31
CA MET A 215 -13.22 17.68 9.15
C MET A 215 -13.91 16.44 8.62
N LYS A 216 -13.11 15.40 8.39
CA LYS A 216 -13.61 14.05 8.10
C LYS A 216 -14.43 13.57 9.32
N PRO A 217 -15.69 13.12 9.12
CA PRO A 217 -16.50 12.58 10.21
C PRO A 217 -15.79 11.43 10.91
N ILE A 218 -15.89 11.38 12.25
CA ILE A 218 -15.19 10.39 13.07
C ILE A 218 -15.69 8.97 12.80
N ASN A 219 -16.95 8.85 12.41
CA ASN A 219 -17.62 7.60 12.05
C ASN A 219 -17.39 7.17 10.59
N PHE A 220 -16.65 7.94 9.79
CA PHE A 220 -16.36 7.53 8.43
C PHE A 220 -15.34 6.39 8.39
N SER A 221 -15.78 5.21 7.94
CA SER A 221 -14.91 4.06 7.67
C SER A 221 -14.57 3.98 6.19
N LEU A 222 -13.28 4.17 5.86
CA LEU A 222 -12.79 3.97 4.50
C LEU A 222 -13.04 2.53 4.03
N LYS A 223 -12.86 1.55 4.92
CA LYS A 223 -13.06 0.13 4.61
C LYS A 223 -14.51 -0.17 4.23
N GLU A 224 -15.48 0.39 4.96
CA GLU A 224 -16.90 0.20 4.65
C GLU A 224 -17.31 0.98 3.40
N TYR A 225 -16.80 2.19 3.23
CA TYR A 225 -17.03 2.98 2.02
C TYR A 225 -16.53 2.24 0.77
N LEU A 226 -15.32 1.67 0.82
CA LEU A 226 -14.75 0.85 -0.25
C LEU A 226 -15.41 -0.52 -0.39
N LYS A 227 -16.16 -1.02 0.59
CA LYS A 227 -16.93 -2.26 0.45
C LYS A 227 -18.26 -2.02 -0.28
N ASN A 228 -18.87 -0.87 -0.01
CA ASN A 228 -20.24 -0.56 -0.43
C ASN A 228 -20.31 0.29 -1.70
N ASN A 229 -19.34 1.17 -1.95
CA ASN A 229 -19.34 2.14 -3.06
C ASN A 229 -18.27 1.84 -4.12
N TRP A 230 -17.73 0.63 -4.10
CA TRP A 230 -16.64 0.22 -4.97
C TRP A 230 -17.15 -0.77 -6.00
N GLU A 231 -17.64 -0.21 -7.10
CA GLU A 231 -18.02 -0.94 -8.30
C GLU A 231 -16.96 -0.66 -9.35
N VAL A 232 -16.44 -1.71 -9.99
CA VAL A 232 -15.50 -1.58 -11.12
C VAL A 232 -16.23 -1.01 -12.32
N PHE A 233 -17.51 -1.39 -12.48
CA PHE A 233 -18.38 -0.85 -13.51
C PHE A 233 -19.58 -0.16 -12.87
N THR A 234 -19.85 1.07 -13.29
CA THR A 234 -21.06 1.77 -12.85
C THR A 234 -22.28 1.10 -13.48
N ALA A 235 -23.25 0.73 -12.66
CA ALA A 235 -24.52 0.17 -13.14
C ALA A 235 -25.18 1.09 -14.19
N GLY A 236 -25.66 0.50 -15.28
CA GLY A 236 -26.34 1.21 -16.37
C GLY A 236 -27.51 0.41 -16.95
N GLU A 237 -27.90 0.76 -18.16
CA GLU A 237 -29.07 0.17 -18.84
C GLU A 237 -28.69 -0.88 -19.89
N GLN A 238 -27.46 -0.85 -20.41
CA GLN A 238 -27.04 -1.74 -21.47
C GLN A 238 -26.51 -3.05 -20.90
N GLN A 239 -27.14 -4.17 -21.26
CA GLN A 239 -26.72 -5.47 -20.81
C GLN A 239 -25.46 -5.95 -21.53
N VAL A 240 -24.52 -6.47 -20.74
CA VAL A 240 -23.31 -7.15 -21.20
C VAL A 240 -23.34 -8.57 -20.65
N VAL A 241 -23.03 -9.54 -21.52
CA VAL A 241 -22.97 -10.97 -21.20
C VAL A 241 -21.62 -11.50 -21.67
N ILE A 242 -20.84 -12.03 -20.73
CA ILE A 242 -19.50 -12.55 -20.97
C ILE A 242 -19.44 -13.98 -20.46
N ARG A 243 -18.87 -14.87 -21.27
CA ARG A 243 -18.53 -16.22 -20.86
C ARG A 243 -17.06 -16.25 -20.42
N PHE A 244 -16.80 -16.74 -19.21
CA PHE A 244 -15.45 -17.01 -18.73
C PHE A 244 -15.25 -18.51 -18.62
N ASP A 245 -14.12 -19.02 -19.07
CA ASP A 245 -13.78 -20.42 -18.93
C ASP A 245 -13.45 -20.80 -17.47
N LYS A 246 -13.18 -22.09 -17.25
CA LYS A 246 -12.86 -22.62 -15.92
C LYS A 246 -11.62 -21.96 -15.28
N ALA A 247 -10.65 -21.52 -16.07
CA ALA A 247 -9.43 -20.91 -15.54
C ALA A 247 -9.69 -19.51 -14.97
N ALA A 248 -10.61 -18.74 -15.56
CA ALA A 248 -10.99 -17.42 -15.07
C ALA A 248 -12.19 -17.42 -14.09
N ALA A 249 -12.99 -18.50 -14.06
CA ALA A 249 -14.24 -18.57 -13.31
C ALA A 249 -14.11 -18.21 -11.83
N ASP A 250 -13.14 -18.78 -11.11
CA ASP A 250 -12.98 -18.56 -9.67
C ASP A 250 -12.63 -17.10 -9.34
N PHE A 251 -11.76 -16.48 -10.16
CA PHE A 251 -11.38 -15.09 -10.01
C PHE A 251 -12.57 -14.14 -10.16
N ILE A 252 -13.43 -14.40 -11.14
CA ILE A 252 -14.62 -13.60 -11.41
C ILE A 252 -15.64 -13.73 -10.27
N LYS A 253 -15.86 -14.94 -9.74
CA LYS A 253 -16.81 -15.21 -8.65
C LYS A 253 -16.41 -14.56 -7.32
N GLN A 254 -15.11 -14.49 -7.03
CA GLN A 254 -14.60 -13.96 -5.76
C GLN A 254 -14.64 -12.43 -5.69
N SER A 255 -14.95 -11.75 -6.80
CA SER A 255 -14.85 -10.30 -6.94
C SER A 255 -16.23 -9.65 -7.13
N LYS A 256 -16.41 -8.46 -6.54
CA LYS A 256 -17.58 -7.59 -6.77
C LYS A 256 -17.22 -6.53 -7.82
N TRP A 257 -17.62 -6.80 -9.06
CA TRP A 257 -17.40 -5.97 -10.24
C TRP A 257 -18.47 -4.89 -10.41
N SER A 258 -19.72 -5.17 -10.07
CA SER A 258 -20.84 -4.21 -10.11
C SER A 258 -21.93 -4.64 -9.11
N ALA A 259 -22.73 -3.70 -8.61
CA ALA A 259 -23.90 -4.06 -7.78
C ALA A 259 -24.95 -4.88 -8.52
N ASN A 260 -25.02 -4.76 -9.86
CA ASN A 260 -26.00 -5.47 -10.69
C ASN A 260 -25.46 -6.74 -11.36
N GLN A 261 -24.31 -7.26 -10.89
CA GLN A 261 -23.73 -8.47 -11.48
C GLN A 261 -24.57 -9.71 -11.17
N GLN A 262 -24.69 -10.60 -12.15
CA GLN A 262 -25.30 -11.91 -12.03
C GLN A 262 -24.34 -12.94 -12.61
N ILE A 263 -24.12 -14.03 -11.87
CA ILE A 263 -23.22 -15.11 -12.29
C ILE A 263 -24.01 -16.41 -12.29
N SER A 264 -23.90 -17.17 -13.38
CA SER A 264 -24.47 -18.51 -13.50
C SER A 264 -23.40 -19.51 -13.90
N ASP A 265 -23.30 -20.61 -13.18
CA ASP A 265 -22.39 -21.72 -13.45
C ASP A 265 -22.86 -22.61 -14.61
N ASN A 266 -21.90 -23.10 -15.38
CA ASN A 266 -22.11 -24.14 -16.38
C ASN A 266 -21.49 -25.47 -15.91
N LEU A 267 -21.97 -26.58 -16.47
CA LEU A 267 -21.52 -27.94 -16.12
C LEU A 267 -20.04 -28.22 -16.45
N ASP A 268 -19.47 -27.50 -17.41
CA ASP A 268 -18.07 -27.61 -17.84
C ASP A 268 -17.10 -26.83 -16.92
N GLY A 269 -17.62 -26.14 -15.90
CA GLY A 269 -16.85 -25.29 -14.99
C GLY A 269 -16.63 -23.86 -15.50
N SER A 270 -17.13 -23.52 -16.69
CA SER A 270 -17.23 -22.13 -17.15
C SER A 270 -18.37 -21.39 -16.43
N ILE A 271 -18.39 -20.07 -16.56
CA ILE A 271 -19.49 -19.23 -16.04
C ILE A 271 -20.00 -18.28 -17.10
N ILE A 272 -21.26 -17.87 -16.94
CA ILE A 272 -21.82 -16.70 -17.62
C ILE A 272 -21.93 -15.57 -16.60
N PHE A 273 -21.22 -14.49 -16.88
CA PHE A 273 -21.22 -13.24 -16.12
C PHE A 273 -22.09 -12.21 -16.87
N ARG A 274 -23.06 -11.63 -16.16
CA ARG A 274 -23.97 -10.60 -16.69
C ARG A 274 -23.88 -9.35 -15.83
N ILE A 275 -23.79 -8.20 -16.47
CA ILE A 275 -23.85 -6.88 -15.83
C ILE A 275 -24.62 -5.92 -16.73
N PHE A 276 -25.11 -4.82 -16.16
CA PHE A 276 -25.58 -3.69 -16.96
C PHE A 276 -24.68 -2.48 -16.76
N VAL A 277 -24.26 -1.84 -17.84
CA VAL A 277 -23.32 -0.71 -17.84
C VAL A 277 -23.82 0.41 -18.73
N ASN A 278 -23.27 1.61 -18.56
CA ASN A 278 -23.56 2.75 -19.45
C ASN A 278 -22.54 2.88 -20.60
N GLU A 279 -21.32 2.37 -20.42
CA GLU A 279 -20.22 2.53 -21.36
C GLU A 279 -19.54 1.17 -21.62
N LEU A 280 -19.34 0.83 -22.90
CA LEU A 280 -18.78 -0.46 -23.31
C LEU A 280 -17.24 -0.45 -23.38
N ASP A 281 -16.60 0.71 -23.52
CA ASP A 281 -15.14 0.83 -23.67
C ASP A 281 -14.37 0.25 -22.48
N GLU A 282 -14.86 0.48 -21.25
CA GLU A 282 -14.25 -0.06 -20.03
C GLU A 282 -14.36 -1.59 -20.00
N ILE A 283 -15.48 -2.14 -20.44
CA ILE A 283 -15.68 -3.59 -20.59
C ILE A 283 -14.76 -4.16 -21.67
N LYS A 284 -14.62 -3.48 -22.80
CA LYS A 284 -13.75 -3.91 -23.91
C LYS A 284 -12.33 -4.17 -23.40
N ASN A 285 -11.75 -3.18 -22.74
CA ASN A 285 -10.38 -3.28 -22.22
C ASN A 285 -10.25 -4.35 -21.13
N TRP A 286 -11.25 -4.46 -20.25
CA TRP A 286 -11.26 -5.46 -19.19
C TRP A 286 -11.30 -6.89 -19.75
N VAL A 287 -12.20 -7.17 -20.70
CA VAL A 287 -12.32 -8.48 -21.33
C VAL A 287 -11.04 -8.85 -22.10
N MET A 288 -10.48 -7.91 -22.84
CA MET A 288 -9.21 -8.12 -23.58
C MET A 288 -8.05 -8.51 -22.65
N GLY A 289 -8.05 -8.06 -21.39
CA GLY A 289 -7.05 -8.42 -20.39
C GLY A 289 -7.05 -9.91 -20.00
N PHE A 290 -8.14 -10.64 -20.24
CA PHE A 290 -8.23 -12.09 -20.02
C PHE A 290 -7.79 -12.92 -21.24
N GLY A 291 -7.52 -12.27 -22.37
CA GLY A 291 -7.19 -12.96 -23.62
C GLY A 291 -8.26 -13.99 -24.00
N SER A 292 -7.82 -15.22 -24.30
CA SER A 292 -8.72 -16.31 -24.72
C SER A 292 -9.62 -16.88 -23.61
N HIS A 293 -9.43 -16.48 -22.35
CA HIS A 293 -10.24 -16.97 -21.22
C HIS A 293 -11.59 -16.28 -21.07
N ALA A 294 -11.85 -15.24 -21.87
CA ALA A 294 -13.10 -14.48 -21.85
C ALA A 294 -13.66 -14.32 -23.27
N GLU A 295 -14.96 -14.56 -23.42
CA GLU A 295 -15.70 -14.34 -24.66
C GLU A 295 -16.91 -13.45 -24.41
N VAL A 296 -17.02 -12.34 -25.16
CA VAL A 296 -18.25 -11.54 -25.16
C VAL A 296 -19.32 -12.25 -25.97
N ILE A 297 -20.42 -12.59 -25.28
CA ILE A 297 -21.61 -13.18 -25.87
C ILE A 297 -22.57 -12.10 -26.36
N ALA A 298 -22.74 -11.02 -25.58
CA ALA A 298 -23.55 -9.85 -25.91
C ALA A 298 -23.02 -8.59 -25.21
N PRO A 299 -23.26 -7.38 -25.74
CA PRO A 299 -23.96 -7.07 -26.99
C PRO A 299 -23.09 -7.27 -28.23
N ASP A 300 -23.71 -7.38 -29.41
CA ASP A 300 -22.99 -7.55 -30.68
C ASP A 300 -22.05 -6.37 -30.98
N THR A 301 -22.40 -5.15 -30.53
CA THR A 301 -21.55 -3.97 -30.68
C THR A 301 -20.18 -4.18 -30.04
N LEU A 302 -20.15 -4.60 -28.77
CA LEU A 302 -18.92 -4.89 -28.04
C LEU A 302 -18.16 -6.08 -28.66
N ARG A 303 -18.88 -7.12 -29.09
CA ARG A 303 -18.27 -8.28 -29.79
C ARG A 303 -17.55 -7.84 -31.06
N ASN A 304 -18.15 -6.95 -31.85
CA ASN A 304 -17.57 -6.43 -33.08
C ASN A 304 -16.36 -5.52 -32.83
N GLU A 305 -16.41 -4.70 -31.77
CA GLU A 305 -15.27 -3.87 -31.36
C GLU A 305 -14.06 -4.71 -30.94
N ILE A 306 -14.28 -5.77 -30.16
CA ILE A 306 -13.23 -6.71 -29.78
C ILE A 306 -12.67 -7.43 -31.01
N LYS A 307 -13.54 -7.87 -31.92
CA LYS A 307 -13.11 -8.51 -33.18
C LYS A 307 -12.21 -7.57 -34.01
N TYR A 308 -12.58 -6.30 -34.12
CA TYR A 308 -11.77 -5.30 -34.80
C TYR A 308 -10.42 -5.10 -34.10
N GLU A 309 -10.41 -4.95 -32.78
CA GLU A 309 -9.17 -4.80 -32.00
C GLU A 309 -8.24 -6.02 -32.17
N ILE A 310 -8.79 -7.24 -32.13
CA ILE A 310 -8.03 -8.47 -32.37
C ILE A 310 -7.42 -8.47 -33.77
N GLN A 311 -8.14 -8.00 -34.80
CA GLN A 311 -7.59 -7.89 -36.16
C GLN A 311 -6.42 -6.89 -36.23
N GLU A 312 -6.53 -5.74 -35.56
CA GLU A 312 -5.46 -4.75 -35.49
C GLU A 312 -4.25 -5.25 -34.70
N LEU A 313 -4.47 -5.94 -33.58
CA LEU A 313 -3.41 -6.62 -32.83
C LEU A 313 -2.75 -7.70 -33.69
N ASN A 314 -3.55 -8.51 -34.38
CA ASN A 314 -3.04 -9.57 -35.23
C ASN A 314 -2.16 -8.98 -36.34
N LYS A 315 -2.54 -7.86 -36.98
CA LYS A 315 -1.68 -7.18 -37.97
C LYS A 315 -0.32 -6.77 -37.40
N LYS A 316 -0.26 -6.37 -36.12
CA LYS A 316 0.99 -5.97 -35.45
C LYS A 316 1.88 -7.16 -35.10
N TYR A 317 1.27 -8.29 -34.72
CA TYR A 317 1.99 -9.45 -34.18
C TYR A 317 2.11 -10.63 -35.15
N SER A 318 1.41 -10.62 -36.29
CA SER A 318 1.45 -11.68 -37.32
C SER A 318 2.66 -11.59 -38.26
N ASN A 319 3.46 -10.52 -38.17
CA ASN A 319 4.72 -10.39 -38.91
C ASN A 319 5.92 -10.82 -38.04
N LEU A 320 5.83 -12.02 -37.46
CA LEU A 320 6.97 -12.74 -36.87
C LEU A 320 7.13 -14.09 -37.55
#